data_AF-A0A9D7H985-F1
#
_entry.id   AF-A0A9D7H985-F1
#
_cell.length_a   1.000
_cell.length_b   1.000
_cell.length_c   1.000
_cell.angle_alpha   90.00
_cell.angle_beta   90.00
_cell.angle_gamma   90.00
#
_symmetry.space_group_name_H-M   'P 1'
#
loop_
_entity.id
_entity.type
_entity.pdbx_description
1 polymer ?
#
loop_
_entity_poly.entity_id
_entity_poly.type
_entity_poly.pdbx_seq_one_letter_code
_entity_poly.pdbx_strand_id
1 'polypeptide(L)'
;MKPICFALAMLALGCYSAPEHVDVAALRFENGPLMRPGENCLRCHKAGGQAAQHPWSAAGTVFTSSTSDEGAPGVTVRVVDADKKEVTLTTNAAGNFYTSEPLRAPLRLRLEHLGRSKEMPEEAPAGSCNACHSSPDPAGKAKGRIFLPLADSRADD
;
A
#
# COMPACT_ATOMS: atom_id res chain seq x y z
N MET A 1 -23.66 70.41 21.65
CA MET A 1 -23.95 69.02 22.09
C MET A 1 -23.11 68.05 21.26
N LYS A 2 -22.68 66.95 21.88
CA LYS A 2 -21.52 66.09 21.55
C LYS A 2 -21.66 65.27 20.24
N PRO A 3 -20.55 64.92 19.55
CA PRO A 3 -20.56 63.95 18.45
C PRO A 3 -20.68 62.52 19.00
N ILE A 4 -21.57 61.71 18.42
CA ILE A 4 -21.71 60.29 18.72
C ILE A 4 -20.85 59.49 17.75
N CYS A 5 -19.80 58.86 18.28
CA CYS A 5 -19.01 57.83 17.61
C CYS A 5 -19.90 56.62 17.30
N PHE A 6 -20.01 56.24 16.02
CA PHE A 6 -20.40 54.89 15.64
C PHE A 6 -19.13 54.05 15.49
N ALA A 7 -18.94 53.11 16.41
CA ALA A 7 -17.89 52.10 16.32
C ALA A 7 -18.27 51.09 15.23
N LEU A 8 -17.40 50.96 14.23
CA LEU A 8 -17.47 49.95 13.18
C LEU A 8 -16.97 48.61 13.76
N ALA A 9 -17.86 47.64 13.96
CA ALA A 9 -17.47 46.28 14.33
C ALA A 9 -16.93 45.55 13.09
N MET A 10 -15.61 45.31 13.05
CA MET A 10 -14.99 44.42 12.07
C MET A 10 -15.35 42.96 12.40
N LEU A 11 -16.14 42.34 11.53
CA LEU A 11 -16.31 40.90 11.50
C LEU A 11 -15.04 40.29 10.90
N ALA A 12 -14.25 39.61 11.73
CA ALA A 12 -13.05 38.91 11.28
C ALA A 12 -13.45 37.79 10.30
N LEU A 13 -13.04 37.93 9.04
CA LEU A 13 -12.90 36.81 8.13
C LEU A 13 -11.87 35.87 8.74
N GLY A 14 -12.34 34.80 9.39
CA GLY A 14 -11.49 33.69 9.78
C GLY A 14 -10.87 33.09 8.52
N CYS A 15 -9.55 33.13 8.43
CA CYS A 15 -8.79 32.39 7.44
C CYS A 15 -9.07 30.90 7.66
N TYR A 16 -9.98 30.33 6.89
CA TYR A 16 -10.13 28.88 6.78
C TYR A 16 -8.92 28.37 5.97
N SER A 17 -7.82 28.07 6.66
CA SER A 17 -6.68 27.40 6.06
C SER A 17 -7.12 25.98 5.69
N ALA A 18 -7.22 25.71 4.39
CA ALA A 18 -7.37 24.35 3.88
C ALA A 18 -6.24 23.46 4.43
N PRO A 19 -6.47 22.17 4.71
CA PRO A 19 -5.42 21.28 5.16
C PRO A 19 -4.32 21.22 4.09
N GLU A 20 -3.07 21.30 4.54
CA GLU A 20 -1.88 21.24 3.70
C GLU A 20 -1.93 19.95 2.87
N HIS A 21 -1.80 20.08 1.55
CA HIS A 21 -1.72 18.93 0.66
C HIS A 21 -0.42 18.20 1.00
N VAL A 22 -0.52 17.04 1.64
CA VAL A 22 0.64 16.16 1.85
C VAL A 22 1.09 15.70 0.48
N ASP A 23 2.25 16.20 0.03
CA ASP A 23 2.86 15.75 -1.21
C ASP A 23 3.31 14.29 -1.04
N VAL A 24 2.41 13.38 -1.43
CA VAL A 24 2.66 11.93 -1.40
C VAL A 24 3.81 11.52 -2.31
N ALA A 25 4.21 12.34 -3.29
CA ALA A 25 5.39 12.07 -4.11
C ALA A 25 6.67 12.24 -3.27
N ALA A 26 6.72 13.21 -2.36
CA ALA A 26 7.86 13.41 -1.47
C ALA A 26 8.03 12.28 -0.43
N LEU A 27 6.95 11.61 -0.03
CA LEU A 27 7.01 10.46 0.89
C LEU A 27 7.42 9.14 0.19
N ARG A 28 7.50 9.13 -1.15
CA ARG A 28 7.85 7.96 -1.99
C ARG A 28 9.34 7.87 -2.35
N PHE A 29 10.17 8.85 -1.96
CA PHE A 29 11.63 8.82 -2.23
C PHE A 29 12.35 7.70 -1.45
N GLU A 30 13.56 7.35 -1.89
CA GLU A 30 14.29 6.09 -1.60
C GLU A 30 14.39 5.63 -0.13
N ASN A 31 14.17 6.52 0.85
CA ASN A 31 14.17 6.23 2.29
C ASN A 31 12.97 6.85 3.05
N GLY A 32 11.87 7.16 2.36
CA GLY A 32 10.67 7.71 2.97
C GLY A 32 9.96 6.71 3.89
N PRO A 33 9.13 7.18 4.85
CA PRO A 33 8.46 6.31 5.83
C PRO A 33 7.49 5.31 5.21
N LEU A 34 7.12 5.49 3.93
CA LEU A 34 6.19 4.62 3.21
C LEU A 34 6.85 3.43 2.51
N MET A 35 8.19 3.37 2.49
CA MET A 35 9.00 2.48 1.66
C MET A 35 8.82 2.69 0.16
N ARG A 36 9.85 2.34 -0.63
CA ARG A 36 9.78 2.45 -2.09
C ARG A 36 8.85 1.37 -2.68
N PRO A 37 7.84 1.74 -3.48
CA PRO A 37 6.99 0.77 -4.20
C PRO A 37 7.83 -0.21 -5.02
N GLY A 38 7.48 -1.49 -5.02
CA GLY A 38 8.14 -2.53 -5.81
C GLY A 38 9.40 -3.11 -5.20
N GLU A 39 9.95 -2.53 -4.12
CA GLU A 39 11.12 -3.08 -3.46
C GLU A 39 10.82 -4.41 -2.75
N ASN A 40 11.82 -5.28 -2.69
CA ASN A 40 11.74 -6.46 -1.83
C ASN A 40 12.07 -6.07 -0.39
N CYS A 41 11.04 -5.72 0.36
CA CYS A 41 11.12 -5.28 1.75
C CYS A 41 11.89 -6.26 2.66
N LEU A 42 11.70 -7.58 2.46
CA LEU A 42 12.32 -8.62 3.28
C LEU A 42 13.83 -8.78 3.00
N ARG A 43 14.41 -8.06 2.03
CA ARG A 43 15.88 -7.92 1.94
C ARG A 43 16.45 -7.20 3.15
N CYS A 44 15.77 -6.17 3.64
CA CYS A 44 16.19 -5.35 4.78
C CYS A 44 15.45 -5.71 6.06
N HIS A 45 14.15 -5.96 5.99
CA HIS A 45 13.27 -6.24 7.13
C HIS A 45 13.27 -7.73 7.51
N LYS A 46 14.46 -8.25 7.83
CA LYS A 46 14.67 -9.63 8.29
C LYS A 46 15.74 -9.67 9.37
N ALA A 47 15.86 -10.81 10.05
CA ALA A 47 16.99 -11.07 10.94
C ALA A 47 18.32 -10.86 10.19
N GLY A 48 19.21 -10.06 10.76
CA GLY A 48 20.51 -9.70 10.17
C GLY A 48 20.46 -8.72 8.99
N GLY A 49 19.27 -8.23 8.60
CA GLY A 49 19.13 -7.19 7.58
C GLY A 49 19.29 -5.77 8.14
N GLN A 50 19.40 -4.77 7.26
CA GLN A 50 19.58 -3.36 7.64
C GLN A 50 18.46 -2.83 8.55
N ALA A 51 17.25 -3.39 8.44
CA ALA A 51 16.08 -3.04 9.24
C ALA A 51 15.67 -4.17 10.20
N ALA A 52 16.64 -4.93 10.71
CA ALA A 52 16.39 -6.08 11.59
C ALA A 52 15.62 -5.76 12.89
N GLN A 53 15.57 -4.49 13.30
CA GLN A 53 14.78 -4.04 14.46
C GLN A 53 13.26 -4.04 14.18
N HIS A 54 12.86 -4.13 12.91
CA HIS A 54 11.47 -4.17 12.48
C HIS A 54 11.26 -5.29 11.45
N PRO A 55 11.44 -6.57 11.82
CA PRO A 55 11.32 -7.67 10.88
C PRO A 55 9.88 -7.84 10.40
N TRP A 56 9.69 -8.16 9.12
CA TRP A 56 8.38 -8.44 8.54
C TRP A 56 8.27 -9.89 8.12
N SER A 57 7.11 -10.50 8.39
CA SER A 57 6.79 -11.87 7.99
C SER A 57 6.21 -11.95 6.58
N ALA A 58 5.52 -10.89 6.14
CA ALA A 58 5.10 -10.69 4.77
C ALA A 58 5.07 -9.21 4.40
N ALA A 59 5.44 -8.89 3.15
CA ALA A 59 5.40 -7.55 2.60
C ALA A 59 5.40 -7.54 1.07
N GLY A 60 4.78 -6.53 0.49
CA GLY A 60 4.77 -6.30 -0.95
C GLY A 60 4.12 -4.98 -1.35
N THR A 61 3.89 -4.83 -2.66
CA THR A 61 3.30 -3.63 -3.25
C THR A 61 2.17 -3.99 -4.21
N VAL A 62 1.02 -3.32 -4.09
CA VAL A 62 -0.04 -3.35 -5.10
C VAL A 62 0.08 -2.13 -5.98
N PHE A 63 0.08 -2.31 -7.30
CA PHE A 63 0.15 -1.25 -8.30
C PHE A 63 -1.21 -0.95 -8.93
N THR A 64 -1.36 0.25 -9.50
CA THR A 64 -2.60 0.66 -10.18
C THR A 64 -2.88 -0.15 -11.46
N SER A 65 -1.83 -0.66 -12.12
CA SER A 65 -1.92 -1.59 -13.25
C SER A 65 -0.69 -2.50 -13.32
N SER A 66 -0.68 -3.46 -14.25
CA SER A 66 0.46 -4.38 -14.46
C SER A 66 1.72 -3.69 -14.99
N THR A 67 1.58 -2.53 -15.63
CA THR A 67 2.68 -1.76 -16.25
C THR A 67 2.98 -0.46 -15.52
N SER A 68 2.15 -0.09 -14.54
CA SER A 68 2.32 1.14 -13.76
C SER A 68 3.41 0.97 -12.70
N ASP A 69 4.21 2.02 -12.49
CA ASP A 69 5.09 2.18 -11.33
C ASP A 69 4.39 2.84 -10.13
N GLU A 70 3.13 3.27 -10.31
CA GLU A 70 2.33 3.87 -9.25
C GLU A 70 1.68 2.80 -8.36
N GLY A 71 1.98 2.88 -7.06
CA GLY A 71 1.32 2.05 -6.05
C GLY A 71 -0.12 2.48 -5.79
N ALA A 72 -1.01 1.50 -5.60
CA ALA A 72 -2.42 1.69 -5.35
C ALA A 72 -2.72 1.74 -3.83
N PRO A 73 -3.14 2.89 -3.28
CA PRO A 73 -3.46 3.02 -1.87
C PRO A 73 -4.83 2.46 -1.50
N GLY A 74 -5.02 2.11 -0.22
CA GLY A 74 -6.33 1.71 0.30
C GLY A 74 -6.84 0.36 -0.23
N VAL A 75 -5.96 -0.49 -0.75
CA VAL A 75 -6.29 -1.86 -1.16
C VAL A 75 -6.27 -2.76 0.06
N THR A 76 -7.33 -3.54 0.25
CA THR A 76 -7.37 -4.56 1.29
C THR A 76 -6.60 -5.79 0.81
N VAL A 77 -5.65 -6.24 1.61
CA VAL A 77 -4.81 -7.42 1.34
C VAL A 77 -5.03 -8.42 2.45
N ARG A 78 -5.69 -9.53 2.13
CA ARG A 78 -5.92 -10.64 3.03
C ARG A 78 -4.84 -11.69 2.80
N VAL A 79 -4.10 -12.05 3.84
CA VAL A 79 -3.06 -13.07 3.81
C VAL A 79 -3.52 -14.25 4.66
N VAL A 80 -3.63 -15.42 4.05
CA VAL A 80 -3.94 -16.69 4.74
C VAL A 80 -2.69 -17.55 4.73
N ASP A 81 -2.32 -18.08 5.89
CA ASP A 81 -1.12 -18.91 6.05
C ASP A 81 -1.45 -20.41 6.06
N ALA A 82 -0.43 -21.24 6.24
CA ALA A 82 -0.55 -22.69 6.25
C ALA A 82 -1.37 -23.26 7.43
N ASP A 83 -1.52 -22.50 8.52
CA ASP A 83 -2.36 -22.84 9.67
C ASP A 83 -3.80 -22.31 9.54
N LYS A 84 -4.14 -21.74 8.39
CA LYS A 84 -5.41 -21.01 8.18
C LYS A 84 -5.55 -19.78 9.07
N LYS A 85 -4.44 -19.29 9.63
CA LYS A 85 -4.40 -17.97 10.24
C LYS A 85 -4.53 -16.93 9.15
N GLU A 86 -5.23 -15.87 9.48
CA GLU A 86 -5.52 -14.78 8.55
C GLU A 86 -5.07 -13.44 9.13
N VAL A 87 -4.47 -12.63 8.26
CA VAL A 87 -4.12 -11.25 8.54
C VAL A 87 -4.69 -10.37 7.43
N THR A 88 -5.44 -9.34 7.80
CA THR A 88 -5.98 -8.34 6.88
C THR A 88 -5.18 -7.06 7.01
N LEU A 89 -4.63 -6.60 5.89
CA LEU A 89 -3.79 -5.41 5.77
C LEU A 89 -4.44 -4.41 4.82
N THR A 90 -4.03 -3.15 4.92
CA THR A 90 -4.41 -2.11 3.97
C THR A 90 -3.15 -1.48 3.39
N THR A 91 -3.10 -1.30 2.07
CA THR A 91 -1.95 -0.64 1.45
C THR A 91 -1.86 0.83 1.83
N ASN A 92 -0.64 1.29 2.11
CA ASN A 92 -0.35 2.68 2.42
C ASN A 92 -0.44 3.58 1.15
N ALA A 93 -0.15 4.88 1.29
CA ALA A 93 -0.19 5.84 0.17
C ALA A 93 0.78 5.52 -0.99
N ALA A 94 1.79 4.67 -0.75
CA ALA A 94 2.73 4.18 -1.77
C ALA A 94 2.33 2.80 -2.33
N GLY A 95 1.17 2.26 -1.95
CA GLY A 95 0.70 0.93 -2.38
C GLY A 95 1.36 -0.23 -1.64
N ASN A 96 2.19 0.03 -0.62
CA ASN A 96 2.89 -1.01 0.12
C ASN A 96 2.03 -1.58 1.24
N PHE A 97 2.16 -2.87 1.48
CA PHE A 97 1.62 -3.57 2.65
C PHE A 97 2.74 -4.37 3.32
N TYR A 98 2.66 -4.53 4.63
CA TYR A 98 3.59 -5.33 5.40
C TYR A 98 2.99 -5.72 6.75
N THR A 99 3.48 -6.80 7.35
CA THR A 99 3.10 -7.24 8.69
C THR A 99 4.27 -7.89 9.42
N SER A 100 4.30 -7.71 10.74
CA SER A 100 5.21 -8.42 11.65
C SER A 100 4.50 -9.59 12.35
N GLU A 101 3.20 -9.76 12.13
CA GLU A 101 2.42 -10.86 12.69
C GLU A 101 3.02 -12.19 12.20
N PRO A 102 3.37 -13.15 13.07
CA PRO A 102 3.97 -14.40 12.62
C PRO A 102 3.04 -15.14 11.65
N LEU A 103 3.57 -15.53 10.48
CA LEU A 103 2.86 -16.29 9.46
C LEU A 103 3.68 -17.51 9.07
N ARG A 104 3.02 -18.66 8.90
CA ARG A 104 3.68 -19.87 8.40
C ARG A 104 3.38 -20.06 6.92
N ALA A 105 4.43 -20.08 6.10
CA ALA A 105 4.31 -20.45 4.69
C ALA A 105 3.81 -21.91 4.53
N PRO A 106 3.17 -22.24 3.40
CA PRO A 106 2.87 -21.36 2.27
C PRO A 106 1.73 -20.36 2.56
N LEU A 107 1.72 -19.24 1.82
CA LEU A 107 0.76 -18.14 1.99
C LEU A 107 -0.16 -18.02 0.77
N ARG A 108 -1.44 -17.73 0.96
CA ARG A 108 -2.36 -17.32 -0.12
C ARG A 108 -2.83 -15.90 0.13
N LEU A 109 -2.71 -15.04 -0.88
CA LEU A 109 -3.13 -13.65 -0.80
C LEU A 109 -4.38 -13.41 -1.64
N ARG A 110 -5.29 -12.59 -1.10
CA ARG A 110 -6.45 -12.04 -1.81
C ARG A 110 -6.46 -10.53 -1.69
N LEU A 111 -6.65 -9.86 -2.83
CA LEU A 111 -6.86 -8.43 -2.90
C LEU A 111 -8.34 -8.12 -2.97
N GLU A 112 -8.74 -7.03 -2.31
CA GLU A 112 -10.07 -6.44 -2.44
C GLU A 112 -9.97 -4.92 -2.60
N HIS A 113 -10.66 -4.39 -3.62
CA HIS A 113 -10.71 -2.96 -3.90
C HIS A 113 -12.01 -2.60 -4.63
N LEU A 114 -12.76 -1.64 -4.10
CA LEU A 114 -14.01 -1.13 -4.68
C LEU A 114 -14.98 -2.25 -5.11
N GLY A 115 -15.22 -3.21 -4.21
CA GLY A 115 -16.14 -4.33 -4.45
C GLY A 115 -15.61 -5.43 -5.39
N ARG A 116 -14.38 -5.29 -5.90
CA ARG A 116 -13.71 -6.30 -6.73
C ARG A 116 -12.69 -7.07 -5.92
N SER A 117 -12.46 -8.33 -6.29
CA SER A 117 -11.46 -9.15 -5.62
C SER A 117 -10.65 -10.00 -6.59
N LYS A 118 -9.40 -10.29 -6.23
CA LYS A 118 -8.52 -11.19 -6.99
C LYS A 118 -7.66 -11.98 -6.02
N GLU A 119 -7.65 -13.29 -6.18
CA GLU A 119 -6.87 -14.21 -5.35
C GLU A 119 -5.66 -14.74 -6.12
N MET A 120 -4.58 -15.02 -5.40
CA MET A 120 -3.45 -15.74 -5.97
C MET A 120 -3.89 -17.16 -6.38
N PRO A 121 -3.61 -17.57 -7.64
CA PRO A 121 -4.00 -18.91 -8.11
C PRO A 121 -3.15 -20.01 -7.46
N GLU A 122 -1.98 -19.67 -6.94
CA GLU A 122 -1.04 -20.58 -6.30
C GLU A 122 -0.57 -20.01 -4.96
N GLU A 123 -0.12 -20.87 -4.05
CA GLU A 123 0.39 -20.42 -2.76
C GLU A 123 1.84 -19.96 -2.88
N ALA A 124 2.18 -18.86 -2.21
CA ALA A 124 3.52 -18.32 -2.15
C ALA A 124 4.37 -19.09 -1.11
N PRO A 125 5.61 -19.46 -1.43
CA PRO A 125 6.49 -20.19 -0.50
C PRO A 125 7.04 -19.31 0.64
N ALA A 126 6.88 -17.98 0.55
CA ALA A 126 7.35 -17.02 1.55
C ALA A 126 6.59 -15.69 1.43
N GLY A 127 6.69 -14.85 2.46
CA GLY A 127 6.05 -13.52 2.50
C GLY A 127 6.80 -12.40 1.76
N SER A 128 7.87 -12.72 1.03
CA SER A 128 8.64 -11.75 0.24
C SER A 128 7.97 -11.55 -1.13
N CYS A 129 6.80 -10.91 -1.16
CA CYS A 129 5.92 -10.91 -2.33
C CYS A 129 6.60 -10.34 -3.58
N ASN A 130 7.32 -9.22 -3.42
CA ASN A 130 8.03 -8.55 -4.50
C ASN A 130 9.30 -9.28 -4.96
N ALA A 131 9.70 -10.39 -4.31
CA ALA A 131 10.76 -11.26 -4.84
C ALA A 131 10.32 -12.06 -6.07
N CYS A 132 9.02 -12.38 -6.18
CA CYS A 132 8.44 -13.04 -7.35
C CYS A 132 7.64 -12.05 -8.20
N HIS A 133 6.85 -11.20 -7.56
CA HIS A 133 5.98 -10.23 -8.23
C HIS A 133 6.69 -8.92 -8.52
N SER A 134 7.63 -8.98 -9.45
CA SER A 134 8.47 -7.85 -9.90
C SER A 134 8.21 -7.49 -11.37
N SER A 135 8.84 -6.40 -11.78
CA SER A 135 9.00 -5.97 -13.18
C SER A 135 10.40 -5.35 -13.29
N PRO A 136 11.11 -5.49 -14.41
CA PRO A 136 10.70 -6.18 -15.64
C PRO A 136 10.77 -7.71 -15.57
N ASP A 137 11.52 -8.26 -14.61
CA ASP A 137 11.83 -9.69 -14.54
C ASP A 137 11.12 -10.35 -13.34
N PRO A 138 9.89 -10.88 -13.50
CA PRO A 138 9.24 -11.68 -12.47
C PRO A 138 9.93 -13.03 -12.29
N ALA A 139 9.85 -13.57 -11.07
CA ALA A 139 10.49 -14.85 -10.72
C ALA A 139 9.48 -15.92 -10.33
N GLY A 140 9.90 -17.18 -10.40
CA GLY A 140 9.05 -18.34 -10.10
C GLY A 140 7.89 -18.43 -11.10
N LYS A 141 6.66 -18.49 -10.57
CA LYS A 141 5.43 -18.57 -11.39
C LYS A 141 4.65 -17.27 -11.47
N ALA A 142 5.15 -16.20 -10.86
CA ALA A 142 4.52 -14.89 -10.96
C ALA A 142 4.60 -14.39 -12.41
N LYS A 143 3.53 -13.77 -12.89
CA LYS A 143 3.46 -13.21 -14.25
C LYS A 143 3.84 -11.72 -14.32
N GLY A 144 4.29 -11.16 -13.21
CA GLY A 144 4.55 -9.73 -13.05
C GLY A 144 4.11 -9.21 -11.68
N ARG A 145 4.05 -7.88 -11.58
CA ARG A 145 3.62 -7.15 -10.37
C ARG A 145 2.23 -7.56 -9.89
N ILE A 146 2.01 -7.37 -8.58
CA ILE A 146 0.67 -7.42 -7.99
C ILE A 146 -0.04 -6.10 -8.34
N PHE A 147 -1.25 -6.15 -8.88
CA PHE A 147 -1.99 -4.95 -9.25
C PHE A 147 -3.47 -5.08 -8.92
N LEU A 148 -4.18 -3.95 -8.96
CA LEU A 148 -5.61 -3.87 -8.65
C LEU A 148 -6.44 -4.98 -9.35
N PRO A 149 -7.48 -5.52 -8.68
CA PRO A 149 -8.48 -6.34 -9.33
C PRO A 149 -9.32 -5.46 -10.27
N LEU A 150 -8.87 -5.35 -11.53
CA LEU A 150 -9.60 -4.62 -12.58
C LEU A 150 -10.84 -5.42 -13.01
N ALA A 151 -11.87 -4.73 -13.52
CA ALA A 151 -12.96 -5.42 -14.21
C ALA A 151 -12.41 -6.13 -15.45
N ASP A 152 -12.83 -7.37 -15.69
CA ASP A 152 -12.64 -7.97 -17.01
C ASP A 152 -13.41 -7.11 -18.01
N SER A 153 -12.71 -6.49 -18.95
CA SER A 153 -13.31 -5.69 -20.02
C SER A 153 -14.07 -6.54 -21.06
N ARG A 154 -14.59 -7.70 -20.65
CA ARG A 154 -15.26 -8.72 -21.49
C ARG A 154 -16.61 -9.16 -20.93
N ALA A 155 -17.10 -8.54 -19.86
CA ALA A 155 -18.34 -8.96 -19.20
C ALA A 155 -19.60 -8.19 -19.62
N ASP A 156 -19.48 -7.20 -20.51
CA ASP A 156 -20.58 -6.30 -20.90
C ASP A 156 -20.77 -6.20 -22.44
N ASP A 157 -20.56 -7.29 -23.18
CA ASP A 157 -20.97 -7.43 -24.60
C ASP A 157 -22.09 -8.47 -24.76
#